data_AF-A0AAD9KNU5-F1
#
_entry.id   AF-A0AAD9KNU5-F1
#
_cell.length_a   1.000
_cell.length_b   1.000
_cell.length_c   1.000
_cell.angle_alpha   90.00
_cell.angle_beta   90.00
_cell.angle_gamma   90.00
#
_symmetry.space_group_name_H-M   'P 1'
#
loop_
_entity.id
_entity.type
_entity.pdbx_description
1 polymer ?
#
loop_
_entity_poly.entity_id
_entity_poly.type
_entity_poly.pdbx_seq_one_letter_code
_entity_poly.pdbx_strand_id
1 'polypeptide(L)'
;MPQKAPRNHLQRPHLKRRGAKQNSASHWPHEDLLTTVKRRKLKWYGHITRSSGFAKTILQGTVQGGRRRGRQKKRWEDNIPEWTGMTQGDAMRKTERREEWRELVVRSSVAP
;
A
#
# COMPACT_ATOMS: atom_id res chain seq x y z
N MET A 1 1.50 22.06 62.36
CA MET A 1 2.50 21.51 61.43
C MET A 1 2.11 20.07 61.07
N PRO A 2 1.58 19.77 59.87
CA PRO A 2 1.39 18.38 59.44
C PRO A 2 2.55 17.91 58.56
N GLN A 3 3.15 16.80 58.94
CA GLN A 3 4.30 16.15 58.29
C GLN A 3 3.88 15.57 56.92
N LYS A 4 4.67 15.82 55.87
CA LYS A 4 4.46 15.24 54.53
C LYS A 4 5.18 13.89 54.41
N ALA A 5 4.43 12.85 54.03
CA ALA A 5 4.97 11.52 53.70
C ALA A 5 5.87 11.56 52.44
N PRO A 6 6.91 10.70 52.35
CA PRO A 6 7.86 10.73 51.24
C PRO A 6 7.29 10.15 49.94
N ARG A 7 7.56 10.84 48.82
CA ARG A 7 7.27 10.41 47.44
C ARG A 7 8.16 9.22 47.07
N ASN A 8 7.60 8.01 47.04
CA ASN A 8 8.27 6.85 46.47
C ASN A 8 8.36 6.98 44.94
N HIS A 9 9.59 7.12 44.44
CA HIS A 9 9.94 7.00 43.02
C HIS A 9 9.81 5.54 42.58
N LEU A 10 8.61 5.12 42.15
CA LEU A 10 8.47 3.87 41.41
C LEU A 10 9.11 4.05 40.02
N GLN A 11 10.28 3.44 39.85
CA GLN A 11 10.90 3.22 38.55
C GLN A 11 9.93 2.38 37.71
N ARG A 12 9.46 2.94 36.59
CA ARG A 12 8.64 2.22 35.62
C ARG A 12 9.54 1.22 34.88
N PRO A 13 9.30 -0.10 34.93
CA PRO A 13 10.13 -1.03 34.17
C PRO A 13 9.89 -0.81 32.67
N HIS A 14 11.01 -0.72 31.94
CA HIS A 14 11.05 -0.74 30.50
C HIS A 14 10.41 -2.06 30.01
N LEU A 15 9.22 -1.95 29.43
CA LEU A 15 8.57 -3.06 28.76
C LEU A 15 9.33 -3.31 27.45
N LYS A 16 10.16 -4.36 27.41
CA LYS A 16 10.69 -4.92 26.16
C LYS A 16 9.49 -5.20 25.26
N ARG A 17 9.37 -4.50 24.13
CA ARG A 17 8.43 -4.83 23.04
C ARG A 17 8.85 -6.19 22.47
N ARG A 18 8.41 -7.27 23.11
CA ARG A 18 8.42 -8.61 22.50
C ARG A 18 7.40 -8.60 21.37
N GLY A 19 7.81 -9.11 20.21
CA GLY A 19 6.96 -9.25 19.05
C GLY A 19 5.70 -10.04 19.40
N ALA A 20 4.56 -9.46 19.09
CA ALA A 20 3.28 -10.15 19.11
C ALA A 20 2.75 -10.15 17.67
N LYS A 21 3.08 -11.22 16.93
CA LYS A 21 2.28 -11.63 15.78
C LYS A 21 0.94 -12.12 16.33
N GLN A 22 -0.01 -11.20 16.47
CA GLN A 22 -1.39 -11.51 16.75
C GLN A 22 -2.07 -11.74 15.42
N ASN A 23 -2.02 -12.98 14.94
CA ASN A 23 -2.90 -13.44 13.87
C ASN A 23 -4.04 -14.19 14.55
N SER A 24 -4.86 -13.48 15.32
CA SER A 24 -6.05 -14.04 15.96
C SER A 24 -7.12 -14.23 14.90
N ALA A 25 -7.35 -15.50 14.58
CA ALA A 25 -8.49 -15.99 13.83
C ALA A 25 -9.79 -15.43 14.44
N SER A 26 -10.48 -14.60 13.67
CA SER A 26 -11.88 -14.24 13.89
C SER A 26 -12.61 -14.45 12.57
N HIS A 27 -13.56 -15.37 12.63
CA HIS A 27 -14.35 -15.92 11.55
C HIS A 27 -15.30 -14.86 10.99
N TRP A 28 -14.78 -14.03 10.10
CA TRP A 28 -15.50 -13.35 9.03
C TRP A 28 -14.53 -13.35 7.84
N PRO A 29 -14.98 -13.62 6.60
CA PRO A 29 -14.09 -13.62 5.45
C PRO A 29 -13.71 -12.18 5.08
N HIS A 30 -12.90 -11.55 5.92
CA HIS A 30 -12.27 -10.29 5.62
C HIS A 30 -10.97 -10.59 4.88
N GLU A 31 -10.94 -10.19 3.61
CA GLU A 31 -9.69 -10.11 2.87
C GLU A 31 -8.70 -9.23 3.62
N ASP A 32 -7.44 -9.63 3.62
CA ASP A 32 -6.36 -8.81 4.14
C ASP A 32 -6.41 -7.39 3.54
N LEU A 33 -6.09 -6.39 4.37
CA LEU A 33 -6.16 -4.98 3.98
C LEU A 33 -5.25 -4.72 2.76
N LEU A 34 -4.06 -5.29 2.75
CA LEU A 34 -3.13 -5.11 1.63
C LEU A 34 -3.68 -5.78 0.36
N THR A 35 -4.29 -6.97 0.47
CA THR A 35 -4.98 -7.61 -0.66
C THR A 35 -6.09 -6.73 -1.22
N THR A 36 -6.94 -6.16 -0.36
CA THR A 36 -8.01 -5.25 -0.78
C THR A 36 -7.45 -4.01 -1.49
N VAL A 37 -6.41 -3.39 -0.92
CA VAL A 37 -5.75 -2.21 -1.49
C VAL A 37 -5.12 -2.52 -2.85
N LYS A 38 -4.36 -3.62 -2.94
CA LYS A 38 -3.72 -4.07 -4.20
C LYS A 38 -4.75 -4.27 -5.29
N ARG A 39 -5.82 -5.01 -4.99
CA ARG A 39 -6.89 -5.30 -5.93
C ARG A 39 -7.58 -4.04 -6.44
N ARG A 40 -7.97 -3.13 -5.54
CA ARG A 40 -8.64 -1.86 -5.92
C ARG A 40 -7.73 -0.99 -6.79
N LYS A 41 -6.46 -0.85 -6.41
CA LYS A 41 -5.49 -0.02 -7.13
C LYS A 41 -5.18 -0.57 -8.53
N LEU A 42 -4.99 -1.88 -8.66
CA LEU A 42 -4.76 -2.53 -9.96
C LEU A 42 -6.01 -2.47 -10.86
N LYS A 43 -7.22 -2.65 -10.30
CA LYS A 43 -8.48 -2.44 -11.05
C LYS A 43 -8.58 -1.01 -11.58
N TRP A 44 -8.28 -0.02 -10.74
CA TRP A 44 -8.31 1.39 -11.14
C TRP A 44 -7.26 1.69 -12.21
N TYR A 45 -6.03 1.20 -12.06
CA TYR A 45 -4.97 1.34 -13.06
C TYR A 45 -5.43 0.84 -14.43
N GLY A 46 -5.92 -0.41 -14.50
CA GLY A 46 -6.42 -0.97 -15.76
C GLY A 46 -7.66 -0.27 -16.31
N HIS A 47 -8.48 0.36 -15.47
CA HIS A 47 -9.58 1.20 -15.92
C HIS A 47 -9.08 2.48 -16.58
N ILE A 48 -8.17 3.19 -15.92
CA ILE A 48 -7.70 4.48 -16.41
C ILE A 48 -6.79 4.35 -17.64
N THR A 49 -5.94 3.33 -17.73
CA THR A 49 -5.05 3.12 -18.88
C THR A 49 -5.83 2.85 -20.17
N ARG A 50 -7.01 2.24 -20.06
CA ARG A 50 -7.95 2.01 -21.18
C ARG A 50 -8.89 3.19 -21.44
N SER A 51 -8.99 4.14 -20.53
CA SER A 51 -9.82 5.34 -20.71
C SER A 51 -9.13 6.35 -21.62
N SER A 52 -9.89 7.29 -22.20
CA SER A 52 -9.39 8.42 -22.98
C SER A 52 -9.40 9.74 -22.21
N GLY A 53 -9.55 9.70 -20.88
CA GLY A 53 -9.70 10.90 -20.04
C GLY A 53 -8.39 11.44 -19.46
N PHE A 54 -8.45 12.65 -18.90
CA PHE A 54 -7.32 13.34 -18.25
C PHE A 54 -6.59 12.49 -17.20
N ALA A 55 -7.28 11.60 -16.51
CA ALA A 55 -6.67 10.70 -15.53
C ALA A 55 -5.53 9.85 -16.14
N LYS A 56 -5.67 9.41 -17.39
CA LYS A 56 -4.61 8.68 -18.12
C LYS A 56 -3.42 9.58 -18.40
N THR A 57 -3.66 10.79 -18.89
CA THR A 57 -2.61 11.78 -19.17
C THR A 57 -1.85 12.16 -17.91
N ILE A 58 -2.55 12.36 -16.79
CA ILE A 58 -1.93 12.68 -15.50
C ILE A 58 -1.11 11.49 -14.97
N LEU A 59 -1.61 10.26 -15.13
CA LEU A 59 -0.87 9.06 -14.73
C LEU A 59 0.44 8.92 -15.53
N GLN A 60 0.39 9.14 -16.85
CA GLN A 60 1.53 8.98 -17.75
C GLN A 60 2.47 10.20 -17.73
N GLY A 61 1.96 11.35 -17.32
CA GLY A 61 2.70 12.60 -17.28
C GLY A 61 3.83 12.58 -16.27
N THR A 62 4.99 13.07 -16.69
CA THR A 62 6.08 13.40 -15.78
C THR A 62 6.16 14.92 -15.65
N VAL A 63 6.03 15.41 -14.42
CA VAL A 63 6.20 16.83 -14.12
C VAL A 63 7.69 17.12 -14.03
N GLN A 64 8.15 18.14 -14.75
CA GLN A 64 9.54 18.58 -14.71
C GLN A 64 9.95 19.04 -13.31
N GLY A 65 11.19 18.74 -12.94
CA GLY A 65 11.76 19.07 -11.63
C GLY A 65 11.73 17.91 -10.63
N GLY A 66 12.48 18.09 -9.53
CA GLY A 66 12.61 17.10 -8.47
C GLY A 66 11.55 17.20 -7.39
N ARG A 67 11.41 16.14 -6.58
CA ARG A 67 10.59 16.20 -5.36
C ARG A 67 11.31 16.97 -4.27
N ARG A 68 10.58 17.84 -3.56
CA ARG A 68 11.10 18.57 -2.40
C ARG A 68 11.54 17.61 -1.29
N ARG A 69 12.59 17.98 -0.55
CA ARG A 69 13.10 17.23 0.61
C ARG A 69 11.97 16.96 1.62
N GLY A 70 11.92 15.74 2.15
CA GLY A 70 10.89 15.30 3.10
C GLY A 70 9.66 14.66 2.48
N ARG A 71 9.41 14.81 1.16
CA ARG A 71 8.33 14.09 0.49
C ARG A 71 8.75 12.65 0.18
N GLN A 72 7.81 11.71 0.32
CA GLN A 72 8.05 10.31 -0.03
C GLN A 72 8.50 10.19 -1.50
N LYS A 73 9.59 9.45 -1.71
CA LYS A 73 10.14 9.20 -3.05
C LYS A 73 9.21 8.33 -3.91
N LYS A 74 8.56 7.36 -3.27
CA LYS A 74 7.62 6.40 -3.86
C LYS A 74 6.40 7.11 -4.44
N ARG A 75 6.14 6.90 -5.73
CA ARG A 75 4.96 7.35 -6.47
C ARG A 75 3.80 6.40 -6.26
N TRP A 76 2.60 6.87 -6.58
CA TRP A 76 1.42 6.01 -6.63
C TRP A 76 1.61 4.87 -7.66
N GLU A 77 2.17 5.17 -8.83
CA GLU A 77 2.43 4.24 -9.93
C GLU A 77 3.56 3.24 -9.64
N ASP A 78 4.48 3.52 -8.72
CA ASP A 78 5.60 2.61 -8.38
C ASP A 78 5.11 1.28 -7.79
N ASN A 79 3.90 1.26 -7.25
CA ASN A 79 3.28 0.03 -6.77
C ASN A 79 2.93 -0.94 -7.91
N ILE A 80 2.69 -0.44 -9.12
CA ILE A 80 2.31 -1.27 -10.27
C ILE A 80 3.46 -2.23 -10.63
N PRO A 81 4.69 -1.77 -10.94
CA PRO A 81 5.80 -2.67 -11.21
C PRO A 81 6.16 -3.53 -9.99
N GLU A 82 6.10 -2.98 -8.78
CA GLU A 82 6.41 -3.71 -7.53
C GLU A 82 5.48 -4.91 -7.30
N TRP A 83 4.18 -4.79 -7.59
CA TRP A 83 3.21 -5.88 -7.34
C TRP A 83 3.01 -6.81 -8.53
N THR A 84 3.28 -6.35 -9.74
CA THR A 84 3.07 -7.14 -10.96
C THR A 84 4.34 -7.79 -11.50
N GLY A 85 5.52 -7.30 -11.10
CA GLY A 85 6.80 -7.71 -11.66
C GLY A 85 7.03 -7.23 -13.10
N MET A 86 6.23 -6.27 -13.58
CA MET A 86 6.29 -5.77 -14.97
C MET A 86 6.90 -4.37 -15.02
N THR A 87 7.48 -4.00 -16.16
CA THR A 87 7.77 -2.58 -16.40
C THR A 87 6.46 -1.79 -16.53
N GLN A 88 6.49 -0.47 -16.35
CA GLN A 88 5.28 0.35 -16.55
C GLN A 88 4.73 0.25 -17.99
N GLY A 89 5.61 0.22 -18.99
CA GLY A 89 5.22 0.06 -20.40
C GLY A 89 4.52 -1.26 -20.67
N ASP A 90 5.07 -2.36 -20.13
CA ASP A 90 4.45 -3.68 -20.26
C ASP A 90 3.12 -3.78 -19.51
N ALA A 91 3.04 -3.19 -18.31
CA ALA A 91 1.80 -3.13 -17.56
C ALA A 91 0.73 -2.36 -18.34
N MET A 92 1.08 -1.22 -18.98
CA MET A 92 0.16 -0.46 -19.83
C MET A 92 -0.36 -1.30 -21.00
N ARG A 93 0.53 -1.90 -21.79
CA ARG A 93 0.17 -2.77 -22.92
C ARG A 93 -0.71 -3.93 -22.49
N LYS A 94 -0.38 -4.56 -21.35
CA LYS A 94 -1.16 -5.69 -20.82
C LYS A 94 -2.57 -5.30 -20.39
N THR A 95 -2.80 -4.05 -19.99
CA THR A 95 -4.15 -3.59 -19.63
C THR A 95 -5.14 -3.61 -20.79
N GLU A 96 -4.66 -3.59 -22.04
CA GLU A 96 -5.51 -3.64 -23.24
C GLU A 96 -6.31 -4.93 -23.31
N ARG A 97 -5.68 -6.05 -22.92
CA ARG A 97 -6.31 -7.37 -22.81
C ARG A 97 -7.01 -7.48 -21.46
N ARG A 98 -8.32 -7.20 -21.44
CA ARG A 98 -9.12 -7.12 -20.20
C ARG A 98 -9.07 -8.38 -19.35
N GLU A 99 -9.06 -9.55 -19.98
CA GLU A 99 -9.03 -10.84 -19.29
C GLU A 99 -7.68 -11.07 -18.63
N GLU A 100 -6.59 -10.92 -19.39
CA GLU A 100 -5.22 -11.01 -18.84
C GLU A 100 -4.97 -10.03 -17.70
N TRP A 101 -5.53 -8.81 -17.77
CA TRP A 101 -5.43 -7.84 -16.68
C TRP A 101 -6.22 -8.27 -15.45
N ARG A 102 -7.41 -8.85 -15.62
CA ARG A 102 -8.22 -9.36 -14.49
C ARG A 102 -7.51 -10.51 -13.78
N GLU A 103 -6.95 -11.44 -14.54
CA GLU A 103 -6.16 -12.55 -14.00
C GLU A 103 -4.93 -12.04 -13.24
N LEU A 104 -4.21 -11.08 -13.82
CA LEU A 104 -3.07 -10.45 -13.16
C LEU A 104 -3.47 -9.76 -11.86
N VAL A 105 -4.61 -9.05 -11.83
CA VAL A 105 -5.12 -8.40 -10.61
C VAL A 105 -5.37 -9.43 -9.51
N VAL A 106 -6.00 -10.56 -9.82
CA VAL A 106 -6.25 -11.63 -8.85
C VAL A 106 -4.90 -12.14 -8.34
N ARG A 107 -4.02 -12.58 -9.25
CA ARG A 107 -2.70 -13.13 -8.93
C ARG A 107 -1.84 -12.19 -8.08
N SER A 108 -1.77 -10.91 -8.44
CA SER A 108 -0.91 -9.92 -7.77
C SER A 108 -1.50 -9.35 -6.49
N SER A 109 -2.79 -9.59 -6.20
CA SER A 109 -3.44 -9.08 -4.98
C SER A 109 -3.40 -10.04 -3.80
N VAL A 110 -3.31 -11.35 -4.05
CA VAL A 110 -3.22 -12.36 -2.99
C VAL A 110 -1.85 -12.23 -2.29
N ALA A 111 -1.85 -12.20 -0.95
CA ALA A 111 -0.62 -12.27 -0.18
C ALA A 111 0.01 -13.67 -0.33
N PRO A 112 1.34 -13.80 -0.48
CA PRO A 112 2.00 -15.10 -0.48
C PRO A 112 1.80 -15.83 0.85
#